data_AF-A0A0B7IBD1-F1
#
_entry.id   AF-A0A0B7IBD1-F1
#
_cell.length_a   1.000
_cell.length_b   1.000
_cell.length_c   1.000
_cell.angle_alpha   90.00
_cell.angle_beta   90.00
_cell.angle_gamma   90.00
#
_symmetry.space_group_name_H-M   'P 1'
#
loop_
_entity.id
_entity.type
_entity.pdbx_description
1 polymer ?
#
loop_
_entity_poly.entity_id
_entity_poly.type
_entity_poly.pdbx_seq_one_letter_code
_entity_poly.pdbx_strand_id
1 'polypeptide(L)'
;MKKLYALVVGLFLIQISFAQTTVTTGTSTQTVPSNIELKTEKEALKAEQRAQKAQKEVLIAEEKARRAEEKAQIQAKKAEEKAKRAEEKAKKAQEKAEKAEERAKKEAEKKQKNLAKAQQQVLKIEAQVKMKQNELAQEQNKFESKKAKGNLSSSDELKYKNRILKKEQEINKLNLKAIKAKEQVNKYSK
;
A
#
# COMPACT_ATOMS: atom_id res chain seq x y z
N MET A 1 8.26 -7.24 -37.01
CA MET A 1 8.56 -6.54 -38.28
C MET A 1 8.52 -5.05 -37.97
N LYS A 2 9.60 -4.35 -37.58
CA LYS A 2 10.79 -3.86 -38.30
C LYS A 2 10.49 -3.22 -39.67
N LYS A 3 10.74 -1.90 -39.72
CA LYS A 3 10.89 -0.98 -40.88
C LYS A 3 9.55 -0.41 -41.39
N LEU A 4 9.41 0.86 -41.76
CA LEU A 4 10.37 1.75 -42.40
C LEU A 4 9.93 3.22 -42.22
N TYR A 5 10.85 4.07 -41.73
CA TYR A 5 10.73 5.52 -41.79
C TYR A 5 10.78 5.97 -43.25
N ALA A 6 9.81 6.77 -43.69
CA ALA A 6 9.87 7.51 -44.96
C ALA A 6 9.70 9.00 -44.66
N LEU A 7 10.82 9.69 -44.42
CA LEU A 7 10.89 11.14 -44.38
C LEU A 7 11.98 11.53 -45.38
N VAL A 8 11.58 11.72 -46.64
CA VAL A 8 12.43 12.30 -47.68
C VAL A 8 12.20 13.81 -47.63
N VAL A 9 13.16 14.49 -47.01
CA VAL A 9 13.29 15.95 -47.02
C VAL A 9 13.65 16.39 -48.44
N GLY A 10 12.71 17.07 -49.11
CA GLY A 10 12.98 17.76 -50.36
C GLY A 10 13.79 19.04 -50.09
N LEU A 11 15.10 18.99 -50.34
CA LEU A 11 15.96 20.19 -50.39
C LEU A 11 16.16 20.56 -51.86
N PHE A 12 15.29 21.44 -52.38
CA PHE A 12 15.42 21.97 -53.74
C PHE A 12 16.30 23.23 -53.69
N LEU A 13 17.58 23.09 -54.02
CA LEU A 13 18.52 24.21 -54.17
C LEU A 13 18.44 24.72 -55.62
N ILE A 14 17.79 25.87 -55.82
CA ILE A 14 17.78 26.59 -57.11
C ILE A 14 19.12 27.33 -57.24
N GLN A 15 19.98 26.88 -58.15
CA GLN A 15 21.11 27.67 -58.64
C GLN A 15 20.64 28.69 -59.67
N ILE A 16 20.96 29.97 -59.46
CA ILE A 16 20.83 31.03 -60.47
C ILE A 16 22.20 31.17 -61.15
N SER A 17 22.30 30.74 -62.40
CA SER A 17 23.47 31.00 -63.24
C SER A 17 23.49 32.45 -63.70
N PHE A 18 24.55 33.17 -63.35
CA PHE A 18 24.97 34.39 -64.03
C PHE A 18 25.62 34.01 -65.36
N ALA A 19 25.12 34.52 -66.48
CA ALA A 19 25.81 34.48 -67.76
C ALA A 19 25.96 35.91 -68.30
N GLN A 20 27.16 36.44 -68.15
CA GLN A 20 27.69 37.53 -68.98
C GLN A 20 27.93 37.00 -70.41
N THR A 21 27.65 37.83 -71.41
CA THR A 21 28.08 37.70 -72.82
C THR A 21 28.21 39.14 -73.31
N THR A 22 29.41 39.74 -73.29
CA THR A 22 30.36 39.91 -74.43
C THR A 22 29.67 40.51 -75.68
N VAL A 23 30.18 41.50 -76.43
CA VAL A 23 31.55 41.91 -76.77
C VAL A 23 31.54 43.37 -77.34
N THR A 24 32.66 44.07 -77.20
CA THR A 24 33.34 44.99 -78.17
C THR A 24 32.84 46.41 -78.50
N THR A 25 33.68 47.36 -78.03
CA THR A 25 34.32 48.49 -78.76
C THR A 25 33.53 49.77 -79.03
N GLY A 26 34.05 50.89 -78.48
CA GLY A 26 33.75 52.24 -78.97
C GLY A 26 33.81 53.33 -77.91
N THR A 27 35.04 53.76 -77.57
CA THR A 27 35.45 55.12 -77.18
C THR A 27 34.36 56.15 -76.83
N SER A 28 34.33 56.64 -75.59
CA SER A 28 34.52 58.07 -75.28
C SER A 28 34.43 58.33 -73.77
N THR A 29 35.59 58.74 -73.24
CA THR A 29 35.89 59.73 -72.21
C THR A 29 34.78 60.31 -71.31
N GLN A 30 35.20 60.51 -70.04
CA GLN A 30 34.83 61.54 -69.06
C GLN A 30 33.93 61.08 -67.88
N THR A 31 34.54 60.95 -66.67
CA THR A 31 34.36 61.83 -65.48
C THR A 31 33.03 61.61 -64.74
N VAL A 32 32.82 61.57 -63.42
CA VAL A 32 33.50 61.96 -62.18
C VAL A 32 32.81 61.13 -61.05
N PRO A 33 33.48 60.69 -59.96
CA PRO A 33 32.88 59.83 -58.93
C PRO A 33 32.44 60.61 -57.68
N SER A 34 31.16 60.53 -57.27
CA SER A 34 30.72 60.97 -55.93
C SER A 34 29.32 60.53 -55.46
N ASN A 35 28.60 59.67 -56.19
CA ASN A 35 27.20 59.32 -55.87
C ASN A 35 26.93 57.81 -55.73
N ILE A 36 27.99 56.99 -55.70
CA ILE A 36 27.85 55.53 -55.68
C ILE A 36 27.83 55.00 -54.24
N GLU A 37 28.60 55.57 -53.32
CA GLU A 37 28.72 55.05 -51.93
C GLU A 37 27.43 55.21 -51.10
N LEU A 38 26.73 56.35 -51.22
CA LEU A 38 25.51 56.65 -50.44
C LEU A 38 24.27 55.83 -50.88
N LYS A 39 24.22 55.37 -52.14
CA LYS A 39 23.15 54.50 -52.65
C LYS A 39 23.32 53.06 -52.18
N THR A 40 24.56 52.56 -52.16
CA THR A 40 24.90 51.24 -51.62
C THR A 40 24.63 51.14 -50.13
N GLU A 41 24.86 52.19 -49.35
CA GLU A 41 24.63 52.19 -47.89
C GLU A 41 23.12 52.13 -47.54
N LYS A 42 22.27 52.82 -48.31
CA LYS A 42 20.81 52.80 -48.14
C LYS A 42 20.17 51.47 -48.56
N GLU A 43 20.71 50.82 -49.59
CA GLU A 43 20.29 49.46 -49.97
C GLU A 43 20.78 48.39 -48.99
N ALA A 44 22.01 48.52 -48.45
CA ALA A 44 22.54 47.66 -47.41
C ALA A 44 21.71 47.74 -46.11
N LEU A 45 21.33 48.95 -45.66
CA LEU A 45 20.48 49.15 -44.48
C LEU A 45 19.09 48.52 -44.64
N LYS A 46 18.52 48.57 -45.86
CA LYS A 46 17.22 47.96 -46.17
C LYS A 46 17.29 46.44 -46.25
N ALA A 47 18.41 45.90 -46.73
CA ALA A 47 18.69 44.46 -46.71
C ALA A 47 18.88 43.95 -45.27
N GLU A 48 19.60 44.69 -44.43
CA GLU A 48 19.78 44.37 -43.01
C GLU A 48 18.46 44.43 -42.24
N GLN A 49 17.62 45.43 -42.49
CA GLN A 49 16.30 45.54 -41.86
C GLN A 49 15.36 44.39 -42.26
N ARG A 50 15.47 43.89 -43.50
CA ARG A 50 14.74 42.69 -43.95
C ARG A 50 15.29 41.43 -43.29
N ALA A 51 16.61 41.30 -43.14
CA ALA A 51 17.24 40.19 -42.43
C ALA A 51 16.85 40.18 -40.93
N GLN A 52 16.82 41.34 -40.26
CA GLN A 52 16.38 41.45 -38.87
C GLN A 52 14.88 41.11 -38.69
N LYS A 53 14.02 41.50 -39.65
CA LYS A 53 12.59 41.11 -39.62
C LYS A 53 12.42 39.60 -39.80
N ALA A 54 13.14 39.00 -40.74
CA ALA A 54 13.12 37.55 -40.94
C ALA A 54 13.62 36.79 -39.71
N GLN A 55 14.70 37.26 -39.06
CA GLN A 55 15.19 36.66 -37.81
C GLN A 55 14.19 36.81 -36.65
N LYS A 56 13.51 37.96 -36.52
CA LYS A 56 12.46 38.16 -35.52
C LYS A 56 11.27 37.24 -35.74
N GLU A 57 10.84 37.02 -36.99
CA GLU A 57 9.75 36.08 -37.30
C GLU A 57 10.13 34.63 -36.96
N VAL A 58 11.36 34.22 -37.25
CA VAL A 58 11.88 32.89 -36.87
C VAL A 58 11.92 32.73 -35.34
N LEU A 59 12.42 33.72 -34.60
CA LEU A 59 12.44 33.69 -33.14
C LEU A 59 11.03 33.65 -32.53
N ILE A 60 10.07 34.39 -33.08
CA ILE A 60 8.67 34.36 -32.63
C ILE A 60 8.03 32.99 -32.90
N ALA A 61 8.33 32.37 -34.05
CA ALA A 61 7.84 31.04 -34.39
C ALA A 61 8.43 29.96 -33.46
N GLU A 62 9.73 30.04 -33.17
CA GLU A 62 10.42 29.16 -32.23
C GLU A 62 9.88 29.32 -30.80
N GLU A 63 9.66 30.55 -30.34
CA GLU A 63 9.09 30.82 -29.01
C GLU A 63 7.66 30.29 -28.89
N LYS A 64 6.84 30.42 -29.95
CA LYS A 64 5.48 29.83 -29.98
C LYS A 64 5.52 28.31 -29.96
N ALA A 65 6.43 27.69 -30.71
CA ALA A 65 6.61 26.23 -30.72
C ALA A 65 7.07 25.73 -29.33
N ARG A 66 8.06 26.39 -28.72
CA ARG A 66 8.55 26.05 -27.38
C ARG A 66 7.47 26.23 -26.31
N ARG A 67 6.67 27.30 -26.38
CA ARG A 67 5.51 27.50 -25.49
C ARG A 67 4.42 26.44 -25.67
N ALA A 68 4.19 25.95 -26.89
CA ALA A 68 3.24 24.88 -27.15
C ALA A 68 3.75 23.55 -26.58
N GLU A 69 5.03 23.25 -26.76
CA GLU A 69 5.67 22.05 -26.21
C GLU A 69 5.68 22.07 -24.68
N GLU A 70 6.02 23.19 -24.06
CA GLU A 70 5.99 23.35 -22.61
C GLU A 70 4.58 23.15 -22.04
N LYS A 71 3.55 23.71 -22.68
CA LYS A 71 2.15 23.47 -22.31
C LYS A 71 1.75 22.00 -22.43
N ALA A 72 2.19 21.30 -23.47
CA ALA A 72 1.93 19.88 -23.65
C ALA A 72 2.63 19.04 -22.58
N GLN A 73 3.90 19.32 -22.27
CA GLN A 73 4.64 18.64 -21.20
C GLN A 73 4.03 18.88 -19.82
N ILE A 74 3.59 20.11 -19.51
CA ILE A 74 2.90 20.43 -18.25
C ILE A 74 1.58 19.65 -18.14
N GLN A 75 0.81 19.54 -19.22
CA GLN A 75 -0.44 18.76 -19.22
C GLN A 75 -0.17 17.26 -19.05
N ALA A 76 0.83 16.72 -19.73
CA ALA A 76 1.24 15.33 -19.58
C ALA A 76 1.69 15.01 -18.14
N LYS A 77 2.56 15.85 -17.55
CA LYS A 77 2.98 15.72 -16.15
C LYS A 77 1.81 15.80 -15.17
N LYS A 78 0.87 16.72 -15.38
CA LYS A 78 -0.34 16.83 -14.53
C LYS A 78 -1.23 15.59 -14.65
N ALA A 79 -1.35 15.00 -15.83
CA ALA A 79 -2.14 13.78 -16.03
C ALA A 79 -1.46 12.57 -15.36
N GLU A 80 -0.15 12.42 -15.53
CA GLU A 80 0.66 11.37 -14.89
C GLU A 80 0.61 11.48 -13.36
N GLU A 81 0.75 12.69 -12.81
CA GLU A 81 0.69 12.93 -11.36
C GLU A 81 -0.70 12.61 -10.80
N LYS A 82 -1.78 12.96 -11.53
CA LYS A 82 -3.15 12.58 -11.14
C LYS A 82 -3.33 11.06 -11.15
N ALA A 83 -2.81 10.36 -12.16
CA ALA A 83 -2.86 8.91 -12.23
C ALA A 83 -2.09 8.25 -11.08
N LYS A 84 -0.85 8.69 -10.82
CA LYS A 84 -0.02 8.21 -9.69
C LYS A 84 -0.69 8.45 -8.34
N ARG A 85 -1.27 9.64 -8.12
CA ARG A 85 -2.01 9.94 -6.88
C ARG A 85 -3.26 9.06 -6.72
N ALA A 86 -3.95 8.72 -7.81
CA ALA A 86 -5.10 7.82 -7.76
C ALA A 86 -4.69 6.38 -7.42
N GLU A 87 -3.63 5.88 -8.04
CA GLU A 87 -3.06 4.57 -7.75
C GLU A 87 -2.54 4.48 -6.30
N GLU A 88 -1.84 5.50 -5.81
CA GLU A 88 -1.34 5.55 -4.44
C GLU A 88 -2.49 5.58 -3.41
N LYS A 89 -3.57 6.32 -3.70
CA LYS A 89 -4.77 6.32 -2.86
C LYS A 89 -5.45 4.94 -2.85
N ALA A 90 -5.55 4.27 -4.00
CA ALA A 90 -6.12 2.94 -4.10
C ALA A 90 -5.28 1.91 -3.31
N LYS A 91 -3.95 1.91 -3.49
CA LYS A 91 -3.04 1.04 -2.73
C LYS A 91 -3.11 1.28 -1.23
N LYS A 92 -3.12 2.55 -0.78
CA LYS A 92 -3.27 2.88 0.65
C LYS A 92 -4.62 2.46 1.21
N ALA A 93 -5.69 2.52 0.43
CA ALA A 93 -7.00 2.04 0.86
C ALA A 93 -7.02 0.51 1.00
N GLN A 94 -6.43 -0.21 0.04
CA GLN A 94 -6.29 -1.66 0.08
C GLN A 94 -5.43 -2.12 1.27
N GLU A 95 -4.25 -1.52 1.49
CA GLU A 95 -3.38 -1.86 2.61
C GLU A 95 -4.06 -1.63 3.96
N LYS A 96 -4.83 -0.54 4.11
CA LYS A 96 -5.61 -0.29 5.32
C LYS A 96 -6.70 -1.34 5.53
N ALA A 97 -7.38 -1.76 4.48
CA ALA A 97 -8.41 -2.80 4.54
C ALA A 97 -7.80 -4.16 4.92
N GLU A 98 -6.71 -4.57 4.26
CA GLU A 98 -5.99 -5.81 4.56
C GLU A 98 -5.46 -5.83 6.00
N LYS A 99 -4.87 -4.71 6.46
CA LYS A 99 -4.38 -4.58 7.84
C LYS A 99 -5.50 -4.60 8.87
N ALA A 100 -6.68 -4.05 8.56
CA ALA A 100 -7.84 -4.12 9.42
C ALA A 100 -8.38 -5.56 9.50
N GLU A 101 -8.45 -6.26 8.37
CA GLU A 101 -8.87 -7.65 8.30
C GLU A 101 -7.90 -8.59 9.04
N GLU A 102 -6.59 -8.39 8.86
CA GLU A 102 -5.57 -9.18 9.55
C GLU A 102 -5.62 -8.97 11.07
N ARG A 103 -5.83 -7.72 11.52
CA ARG A 103 -6.01 -7.41 12.95
C ARG A 103 -7.27 -8.07 13.50
N ALA A 104 -8.39 -8.02 12.77
CA ALA A 104 -9.63 -8.66 13.17
C ALA A 104 -9.48 -10.19 13.26
N LYS A 105 -8.82 -10.82 12.26
CA LYS A 105 -8.51 -12.26 12.27
C LYS A 105 -7.63 -12.64 13.45
N LYS A 106 -6.55 -11.89 13.71
CA LYS A 106 -5.66 -12.13 14.87
C LYS A 106 -6.38 -11.97 16.20
N GLU A 107 -7.29 -11.02 16.33
CA GLU A 107 -8.08 -10.84 17.55
C GLU A 107 -9.07 -11.99 17.74
N ALA A 108 -9.76 -12.40 16.68
CA ALA A 108 -10.66 -13.56 16.70
C ALA A 108 -9.92 -14.85 17.06
N GLU A 109 -8.75 -15.10 16.47
CA GLU A 109 -7.92 -16.27 16.78
C GLU A 109 -7.47 -16.26 18.26
N LYS A 110 -7.04 -15.10 18.78
CA LYS A 110 -6.69 -14.96 20.20
C LYS A 110 -7.89 -15.25 21.11
N LYS A 111 -9.09 -14.75 20.78
CA LYS A 111 -10.32 -15.02 21.54
C LYS A 111 -10.65 -16.52 21.51
N GLN A 112 -10.61 -17.15 20.35
CA GLN A 112 -10.84 -18.60 20.21
C GLN A 112 -9.83 -19.43 21.00
N LYS A 113 -8.53 -19.08 20.93
CA LYS A 113 -7.47 -19.77 21.69
C LYS A 113 -7.66 -19.63 23.19
N ASN A 114 -8.05 -18.45 23.67
CA ASN A 114 -8.31 -18.21 25.09
C ASN A 114 -9.57 -18.94 25.55
N LEU A 115 -10.62 -18.95 24.74
CA LEU A 115 -11.84 -19.72 24.99
C LEU A 115 -11.55 -21.22 25.10
N ALA A 116 -10.79 -21.78 24.15
CA ALA A 116 -10.40 -23.18 24.15
C ALA A 116 -9.58 -23.55 25.40
N LYS A 117 -8.62 -22.69 25.79
CA LYS A 117 -7.85 -22.88 27.03
C LYS A 117 -8.75 -22.85 28.27
N ALA A 118 -9.69 -21.92 28.35
CA ALA A 118 -10.62 -21.82 29.46
C ALA A 118 -11.54 -23.05 29.54
N GLN A 119 -12.06 -23.52 28.41
CA GLN A 119 -12.86 -24.75 28.32
C GLN A 119 -12.04 -25.98 28.75
N GLN A 120 -10.77 -26.07 28.33
CA GLN A 120 -9.88 -27.15 28.73
C GLN A 120 -9.65 -27.16 30.25
N GLN A 121 -9.54 -25.98 30.89
CA GLN A 121 -9.43 -25.89 32.35
C GLN A 121 -10.70 -26.37 33.05
N VAL A 122 -11.89 -26.00 32.54
CA VAL A 122 -13.17 -26.51 33.05
C VAL A 122 -13.20 -28.03 33.00
N LEU A 123 -12.88 -28.63 31.84
CA LEU A 123 -12.86 -30.09 31.68
C LEU A 123 -11.90 -30.78 32.65
N LYS A 124 -10.69 -30.23 32.86
CA LYS A 124 -9.73 -30.77 33.83
C LYS A 124 -10.25 -30.73 35.26
N ILE A 125 -10.88 -29.62 35.66
CA ILE A 125 -11.44 -29.48 37.01
C ILE A 125 -12.65 -30.41 37.19
N GLU A 126 -13.54 -30.49 36.20
CA GLU A 126 -14.70 -31.40 36.24
C GLU A 126 -14.28 -32.87 36.32
N ALA A 127 -13.22 -33.27 35.61
CA ALA A 127 -12.63 -34.59 35.75
C ALA A 127 -12.10 -34.85 37.18
N GLN A 128 -11.41 -33.87 37.77
CA GLN A 128 -10.95 -33.97 39.17
C GLN A 128 -12.12 -34.07 40.16
N VAL A 129 -13.18 -33.28 39.97
CA VAL A 129 -14.41 -33.36 40.78
C VAL A 129 -14.99 -34.77 40.70
N LYS A 130 -15.13 -35.33 39.49
CA LYS A 130 -15.65 -36.69 39.30
C LYS A 130 -14.79 -37.75 39.98
N MET A 131 -13.47 -37.65 39.88
CA MET A 131 -12.55 -38.55 40.60
C MET A 131 -12.76 -38.47 42.11
N LYS A 132 -12.86 -37.26 42.67
CA LYS A 132 -13.08 -37.06 44.10
C LYS A 132 -14.46 -37.51 44.57
N GLN A 133 -15.50 -37.34 43.75
CA GLN A 133 -16.82 -37.89 44.01
C GLN A 133 -16.79 -39.41 44.08
N ASN A 134 -16.05 -40.08 43.20
CA ASN A 134 -15.86 -41.53 43.27
C ASN A 134 -15.11 -41.95 44.53
N GLU A 135 -14.04 -41.24 44.92
CA GLU A 135 -13.31 -41.48 46.17
C GLU A 135 -14.17 -41.27 47.42
N LEU A 136 -15.07 -40.28 47.39
CA LEU A 136 -16.03 -40.01 48.45
C LEU A 136 -17.05 -41.15 48.55
N ALA A 137 -17.65 -41.55 47.42
CA ALA A 137 -18.60 -42.65 47.37
C ALA A 137 -17.97 -43.97 47.86
N GLN A 138 -16.72 -44.26 47.50
CA GLN A 138 -16.00 -45.42 48.01
C GLN A 138 -15.78 -45.37 49.53
N GLU A 139 -15.47 -44.19 50.09
CA GLU A 139 -15.31 -44.03 51.54
C GLU A 139 -16.64 -44.18 52.28
N GLN A 140 -17.71 -43.57 51.75
CA GLN A 140 -19.07 -43.68 52.28
C GLN A 140 -19.54 -45.14 52.25
N ASN A 141 -19.36 -45.85 51.12
CA ASN A 141 -19.72 -47.26 51.01
C ASN A 141 -18.94 -48.14 52.00
N LYS A 142 -17.65 -47.88 52.21
CA LYS A 142 -16.84 -48.59 53.21
C LYS A 142 -17.32 -48.32 54.63
N PHE A 143 -17.64 -47.06 54.94
CA PHE A 143 -18.16 -46.64 56.23
C PHE A 143 -19.50 -47.31 56.52
N GLU A 144 -20.48 -47.15 55.63
CA GLU A 144 -21.82 -47.73 55.77
C GLU A 144 -21.75 -49.27 55.85
N SER A 145 -20.92 -49.93 55.03
CA SER A 145 -20.77 -51.39 55.11
C SER A 145 -20.20 -51.85 56.44
N LYS A 146 -19.20 -51.15 57.00
CA LYS A 146 -18.64 -51.52 58.31
C LYS A 146 -19.61 -51.24 59.45
N LYS A 147 -20.35 -50.12 59.36
CA LYS A 147 -21.37 -49.74 60.32
C LYS A 147 -22.53 -50.75 60.33
N ALA A 148 -23.03 -51.12 59.16
CA ALA A 148 -24.10 -52.12 59.01
C ALA A 148 -23.70 -53.51 59.52
N LYS A 149 -22.42 -53.88 59.39
CA LYS A 149 -21.88 -55.15 59.90
C LYS A 149 -21.57 -55.12 61.41
N GLY A 150 -21.71 -53.98 62.10
CA GLY A 150 -21.33 -53.83 63.51
C GLY A 150 -19.81 -53.86 63.76
N ASN A 151 -18.99 -53.79 62.70
CA ASN A 151 -17.52 -53.93 62.78
C ASN A 151 -16.80 -52.59 62.94
N LEU A 152 -17.46 -51.58 63.53
CA LEU A 152 -16.95 -50.22 63.63
C LEU A 152 -16.97 -49.74 65.08
N SER A 153 -15.79 -49.42 65.61
CA SER A 153 -15.67 -48.79 66.93
C SER A 153 -16.07 -47.31 66.86
N SER A 154 -16.44 -46.71 67.99
CA SER A 154 -16.74 -45.26 68.06
C SER A 154 -15.57 -44.39 67.59
N SER A 155 -14.34 -44.82 67.86
CA SER A 155 -13.13 -44.13 67.38
C SER A 155 -13.00 -44.21 65.85
N ASP A 156 -13.25 -45.38 65.27
CA ASP A 156 -13.14 -45.56 63.82
C ASP A 156 -14.28 -44.86 63.07
N GLU A 157 -15.49 -44.80 63.65
CA GLU A 157 -16.59 -44.00 63.11
C GLU A 157 -16.19 -42.53 62.99
N LEU A 158 -15.56 -41.96 64.01
CA LEU A 158 -15.04 -40.59 63.96
C LEU A 158 -13.95 -40.42 62.89
N LYS A 159 -13.05 -41.38 62.71
CA LYS A 159 -12.02 -41.33 61.64
C LYS A 159 -12.65 -41.33 60.26
N TYR A 160 -13.64 -42.19 60.00
CA TYR A 160 -14.36 -42.24 58.73
C TYR A 160 -15.11 -40.93 58.45
N LYS A 161 -15.87 -40.43 59.43
CA LYS A 161 -16.57 -39.13 59.31
C LYS A 161 -15.61 -37.98 59.01
N ASN A 162 -14.46 -37.93 59.69
CA ASN A 162 -13.43 -36.93 59.41
C ASN A 162 -12.84 -37.05 57.99
N ARG A 163 -12.62 -38.27 57.49
CA ARG A 163 -12.15 -38.49 56.10
C ARG A 163 -13.19 -38.08 55.06
N ILE A 164 -14.45 -38.46 55.28
CA ILE A 164 -15.58 -38.08 54.43
C ILE A 164 -15.68 -36.55 54.38
N LEU A 165 -15.67 -35.88 55.54
CA LEU A 165 -15.72 -34.43 55.63
C LEU A 165 -14.56 -33.74 54.89
N LYS A 166 -13.33 -34.25 55.02
CA LYS A 166 -12.17 -33.72 54.28
C LYS A 166 -12.37 -33.85 52.76
N LYS A 167 -12.87 -34.98 52.28
CA LYS A 167 -13.16 -35.19 50.85
C LYS A 167 -14.28 -34.27 50.35
N GLU A 168 -15.34 -34.08 51.13
CA GLU A 168 -16.41 -33.12 50.81
C GLU A 168 -15.87 -31.68 50.72
N GLN A 169 -15.00 -31.27 51.64
CA GLN A 169 -14.34 -29.97 51.58
C GLN A 169 -13.45 -29.82 50.33
N GLU A 170 -12.71 -30.86 49.94
CA GLU A 170 -11.93 -30.86 48.69
C GLU A 170 -12.84 -30.72 47.46
N ILE A 171 -13.93 -31.47 47.40
CA ILE A 171 -14.93 -31.38 46.32
C ILE A 171 -15.52 -29.96 46.25
N ASN A 172 -15.88 -29.36 47.38
CA ASN A 172 -16.40 -28.00 47.43
C ASN A 172 -15.37 -26.97 46.93
N LYS A 173 -14.10 -27.10 47.32
CA LYS A 173 -13.01 -26.26 46.78
C LYS A 173 -12.85 -26.42 45.26
N LEU A 174 -12.96 -27.64 44.74
CA LEU A 174 -12.89 -27.90 43.30
C LEU A 174 -14.13 -27.35 42.56
N ASN A 175 -15.33 -27.48 43.13
CA ASN A 175 -16.56 -26.91 42.57
C ASN A 175 -16.48 -25.37 42.50
N LEU A 176 -15.94 -24.71 43.53
CA LEU A 176 -15.68 -23.26 43.49
C LEU A 176 -14.69 -22.90 42.37
N LYS A 177 -13.64 -23.69 42.15
CA LYS A 177 -12.72 -23.50 41.02
C LYS A 177 -13.42 -23.72 39.68
N ALA A 178 -14.31 -24.72 39.57
CA ALA A 178 -15.07 -24.99 38.36
C ALA A 178 -15.99 -23.84 38.00
N ILE A 179 -16.69 -23.26 38.99
CA ILE A 179 -17.53 -22.06 38.81
C ILE A 179 -16.69 -20.90 38.28
N LYS A 180 -15.57 -20.57 38.94
CA LYS A 180 -14.65 -19.52 38.50
C LYS A 180 -14.09 -19.76 37.09
N ALA A 181 -13.78 -21.01 36.74
CA ALA A 181 -13.31 -21.36 35.40
C ALA A 181 -14.41 -21.21 34.35
N LYS A 182 -15.67 -21.58 34.66
CA LYS A 182 -16.84 -21.37 33.78
C LYS A 182 -17.13 -19.88 33.58
N GLU A 183 -16.96 -19.05 34.60
CA GLU A 183 -17.04 -17.58 34.46
C GLU A 183 -15.99 -17.05 33.48
N GLN A 184 -14.75 -17.57 33.50
CA GLN A 184 -13.73 -17.20 32.52
C GLN A 184 -14.10 -17.63 31.10
N VAL A 185 -14.68 -18.82 30.91
CA VAL A 185 -15.23 -19.25 29.62
C VAL A 185 -16.29 -18.26 29.13
N ASN A 186 -17.23 -17.87 29.99
CA ASN A 186 -18.27 -16.89 29.66
C ASN A 186 -17.69 -15.52 29.31
N LYS A 187 -16.57 -15.12 29.93
CA LYS A 187 -15.87 -13.87 29.59
C LYS A 187 -15.28 -13.88 28.18
N TYR A 188 -14.79 -15.02 27.70
CA TYR A 188 -14.23 -15.15 26.34
C TYR A 188 -15.28 -15.50 25.27
N SER A 189 -16.49 -15.91 25.68
CA SER A 189 -17.60 -16.24 24.79
C SER A 189 -18.49 -15.04 24.45
N LYS A 190 -18.38 -13.93 25.19
CA LYS A 190 -19.06 -12.66 24.91
C LYS A 190 -18.18 -11.79 24.02
#